data_AF-A0A0C9X6I3-F1
#
_entry.id   AF-A0A0C9X6I3-F1
#
_cell.length_a   1.000
_cell.length_b   1.000
_cell.length_c   1.000
_cell.angle_alpha   90.00
_cell.angle_beta   90.00
_cell.angle_gamma   90.00
#
_symmetry.space_group_name_H-M   'P 1'
#
loop_
_entity.id
_entity.type
_entity.pdbx_description
1 polymer ?
#
loop_
_entity_poly.entity_id
_entity_poly.type
_entity_poly.pdbx_seq_one_letter_code
_entity_poly.pdbx_strand_id
1 'polypeptide(L)'
;MPSKPLRKDLIDSFLLSMATWDIFSPPENLEEYSLNLQRDLETIALLEGTCYLNGRPPVPKHGNLDLAWEFSQDPAHHHRFVNMLRVSPLVFLTVLDLIEDHDVFRNNMNLGQI
;
A
#
# COMPACT_ATOMS: atom_id res chain seq x y z
N MET A 1 2.35 10.09 15.63
CA MET A 1 2.29 9.49 16.98
C MET A 1 2.44 7.99 16.84
N PRO A 2 3.25 7.29 17.65
CA PRO A 2 3.39 5.85 17.53
C PRO A 2 2.10 5.22 18.09
N SER A 3 1.25 4.70 17.21
CA SER A 3 0.06 3.94 17.60
C SER A 3 0.49 2.66 18.32
N LYS A 4 0.48 2.65 19.65
CA LYS A 4 0.37 1.37 20.37
C LYS A 4 -0.99 0.74 20.01
N PRO A 5 -1.03 -0.59 19.88
CA PRO A 5 -1.28 -1.17 18.59
C PRO A 5 -2.72 -1.68 18.54
N LEU A 6 -3.51 -1.15 17.61
CA LEU A 6 -4.85 -1.65 17.24
C LEU A 6 -4.91 -3.20 17.18
N ARG A 7 -3.79 -3.83 16.79
CA ARG A 7 -3.53 -5.27 16.83
C ARG A 7 -3.86 -5.94 18.16
N LYS A 8 -3.31 -5.41 19.27
CA LYS A 8 -3.45 -6.06 20.57
C LYS A 8 -4.91 -6.00 21.02
N ASP A 9 -5.57 -4.87 20.80
CA ASP A 9 -6.98 -4.68 21.14
C ASP A 9 -7.90 -5.59 20.31
N LEU A 10 -7.60 -5.78 19.01
CA LEU A 10 -8.36 -6.69 18.14
C LEU A 10 -8.19 -8.16 18.52
N ILE A 11 -6.95 -8.59 18.78
CA ILE A 11 -6.68 -9.97 19.22
C ILE A 11 -7.33 -10.21 20.58
N ASP A 12 -7.16 -9.29 21.53
CA ASP A 12 -7.73 -9.39 22.87
C ASP A 12 -9.28 -9.43 22.78
N SER A 13 -9.91 -8.65 21.88
CA SER A 13 -11.36 -8.68 21.64
C SER A 13 -11.84 -9.97 20.97
N PHE A 14 -11.10 -10.48 19.98
CA PHE A 14 -11.41 -11.74 19.31
C PHE A 14 -11.34 -12.93 20.29
N LEU A 15 -10.26 -13.03 21.06
CA LEU A 15 -10.09 -14.06 22.08
C LEU A 15 -11.18 -13.98 23.15
N LEU A 16 -11.56 -12.77 23.58
CA LEU A 16 -12.66 -12.57 24.52
C LEU A 16 -13.99 -13.07 23.94
N SER A 17 -14.25 -12.78 22.66
CA SER A 17 -15.46 -13.23 21.99
C SER A 17 -15.52 -14.77 21.90
N MET A 18 -14.42 -15.42 21.53
CA MET A 18 -14.36 -16.89 21.49
C MET A 18 -14.54 -17.50 22.87
N ALA A 19 -13.83 -17.02 23.88
CA ALA A 19 -13.98 -17.51 25.24
C ALA A 19 -15.41 -17.36 25.76
N THR A 20 -16.10 -16.29 25.36
CA THR A 20 -17.51 -16.08 25.69
C THR A 20 -18.40 -17.11 24.99
N TRP A 21 -18.16 -17.39 23.71
CA TRP A 21 -18.87 -18.42 22.96
C TRP A 21 -18.66 -19.82 23.53
N ASP A 22 -17.43 -20.16 23.92
CA ASP A 22 -17.09 -21.47 24.48
C ASP A 22 -17.79 -21.75 25.82
N ILE A 23 -18.10 -20.70 26.60
CA ILE A 23 -18.90 -20.83 27.83
C ILE A 23 -20.33 -21.29 27.50
N PHE A 24 -20.91 -20.81 26.41
CA PHE A 24 -22.29 -21.14 26.00
C PHE A 24 -22.36 -22.38 25.10
N SER A 25 -21.27 -22.74 24.43
CA SER A 25 -21.20 -23.88 23.52
C SER A 25 -19.80 -24.48 23.59
N PRO A 26 -19.55 -25.34 24.60
CA PRO A 26 -18.25 -25.94 24.79
C PRO A 26 -17.84 -26.78 23.59
N PRO A 27 -16.56 -26.73 23.17
CA PRO A 27 -16.08 -27.54 22.06
C PRO A 27 -16.16 -29.03 22.40
N GLU A 28 -16.83 -29.80 21.54
CA GLU A 28 -16.91 -31.26 21.68
C GLU A 28 -15.56 -31.94 21.40
N ASN A 29 -14.76 -31.34 20.51
CA ASN A 29 -13.44 -31.83 20.12
C ASN A 29 -12.37 -30.73 20.27
N LEU A 30 -11.51 -30.90 21.27
CA LEU A 30 -10.42 -29.95 21.56
C LEU A 30 -9.36 -29.90 20.46
N GLU A 31 -9.10 -31.01 19.77
CA GLU A 31 -8.09 -31.06 18.71
C GLU A 31 -8.56 -30.25 17.50
N GLU A 32 -9.80 -30.45 17.06
CA GLU A 32 -10.41 -29.67 15.98
C GLU A 32 -10.52 -28.19 16.34
N TYR A 33 -10.92 -27.88 17.58
CA TYR A 33 -10.97 -26.51 18.08
C TYR A 33 -9.59 -25.84 18.02
N SER A 34 -8.54 -26.52 18.49
CA SER A 34 -7.17 -25.98 18.48
C SER A 34 -6.68 -25.67 17.06
N LEU A 35 -7.03 -26.53 16.10
CA LEU A 35 -6.69 -26.37 14.69
C LEU A 35 -7.41 -25.17 14.07
N ASN A 36 -8.69 -24.99 14.41
CA ASN A 36 -9.49 -23.85 13.92
C ASN A 36 -8.99 -22.53 14.52
N LEU A 37 -8.70 -22.50 15.82
CA LEU A 37 -8.11 -21.32 16.47
C LEU A 37 -6.76 -20.94 15.83
N GLN A 38 -5.92 -21.93 15.52
CA GLN A 38 -4.67 -21.68 14.82
C GLN A 38 -4.90 -21.03 13.44
N ARG A 39 -5.84 -21.56 12.65
CA ARG A 39 -6.19 -20.99 11.33
C ARG A 39 -6.72 -19.56 11.43
N ASP A 40 -7.52 -19.27 12.45
CA ASP A 40 -8.05 -17.92 12.65
C ASP A 40 -6.93 -16.92 12.95
N LEU A 41 -5.97 -17.30 13.82
CA LEU A 41 -4.79 -16.47 14.10
C LEU A 41 -3.92 -16.26 12.86
N GLU A 42 -3.71 -17.30 12.06
CA GLU A 42 -2.98 -17.22 10.79
C GLU A 42 -3.69 -16.30 9.80
N THR A 43 -5.02 -16.38 9.72
CA THR A 43 -5.83 -15.52 8.85
C THR A 43 -5.74 -14.06 9.27
N ILE A 44 -5.81 -13.78 10.57
CA ILE A 44 -5.63 -12.42 11.12
C ILE A 44 -4.24 -11.90 10.77
N ALA A 45 -3.18 -12.71 10.95
CA ALA A 45 -1.82 -12.33 10.59
C ALA A 45 -1.66 -12.06 9.08
N LEU A 46 -2.33 -12.83 8.22
CA LEU A 46 -2.35 -12.59 6.78
C LEU A 46 -3.05 -11.27 6.42
N LEU A 47 -4.20 -10.99 7.04
CA LEU A 47 -4.93 -9.74 6.83
C LEU A 47 -4.10 -8.51 7.21
N GLU A 48 -3.24 -8.60 8.22
CA GLU A 48 -2.27 -7.56 8.56
C GLU A 48 -1.27 -7.32 7.42
N GLY A 49 -0.80 -8.38 6.75
CA GLY A 49 0.07 -8.27 5.58
C GLY A 49 -0.62 -7.65 4.36
N THR A 50 -1.95 -7.59 4.34
CA THR A 50 -2.70 -7.01 3.23
C THR A 50 -2.93 -5.50 3.39
N CYS A 51 -3.10 -4.83 2.26
CA CYS A 51 -3.45 -3.40 2.19
C CYS A 51 -4.89 -3.09 2.65
N TYR A 52 -5.63 -4.05 3.22
CA TYR A 52 -7.01 -3.85 3.68
C TYR A 52 -7.08 -3.21 5.06
N LEU A 53 -6.22 -3.63 5.99
CA LEU A 53 -6.16 -3.10 7.35
C LEU A 53 -5.07 -2.03 7.52
N ASN A 54 -4.04 -2.05 6.67
CA ASN A 54 -3.04 -1.01 6.60
C ASN A 54 -3.45 0.06 5.59
N GLY A 55 -3.76 1.25 6.08
CA GLY A 55 -4.00 2.42 5.23
C GLY A 55 -2.83 2.60 4.27
N ARG A 56 -3.13 2.65 2.96
CA ARG A 56 -2.10 2.95 1.97
C ARG A 56 -1.49 4.31 2.31
N PRO A 57 -0.15 4.47 2.22
CA PRO A 57 0.41 5.80 2.29
C PRO A 57 -0.30 6.65 1.21
N PRO A 58 -0.72 7.88 1.54
CA PRO A 58 -1.44 8.73 0.61
C PRO A 58 -0.60 8.83 -0.66
N VAL A 59 -1.15 8.35 -1.77
CA VAL A 59 -0.53 8.53 -3.08
C VAL A 59 -0.84 9.96 -3.48
N PRO A 60 0.18 10.80 -3.76
CA PRO A 60 -0.07 12.16 -4.20
C PRO A 60 -0.94 12.13 -5.45
N LYS A 61 -2.01 12.92 -5.48
CA LYS A 61 -2.87 13.05 -6.66
C LYS A 61 -2.26 14.11 -7.59
N HIS A 62 -1.19 13.74 -8.29
CA HIS A 62 -0.63 14.56 -9.37
C HIS A 62 -0.79 13.85 -10.72
N GLY A 63 -0.46 14.52 -11.83
CA GLY A 63 -0.38 13.86 -13.13
C GLY A 63 0.65 12.72 -13.08
N ASN A 64 0.42 11.65 -13.86
CA ASN A 64 1.32 10.49 -13.87
C ASN A 64 2.79 10.88 -14.18
N LEU A 65 3.02 11.94 -14.94
CA LEU A 65 4.36 12.46 -15.23
C LEU A 65 4.97 13.22 -14.06
N ASP A 66 4.18 14.01 -13.32
CA ASP A 66 4.66 14.71 -12.12
C ASP A 66 5.07 13.72 -11.04
N LEU A 67 4.29 12.66 -10.84
CA LEU A 67 4.64 11.54 -9.95
C LEU A 67 5.88 10.80 -10.42
N ALA A 68 6.06 10.63 -11.74
CA ALA A 68 7.24 10.00 -12.29
C ALA A 68 8.48 10.84 -11.98
N TRP A 69 8.36 12.15 -12.17
CA TRP A 69 9.40 13.10 -11.84
C TRP A 69 9.77 13.00 -10.36
N GLU A 70 8.81 13.11 -9.44
CA GLU A 70 9.04 12.99 -8.00
C GLU A 70 9.71 11.67 -7.62
N PHE A 71 9.22 10.53 -8.13
CA PHE A 71 9.81 9.22 -7.84
C PHE A 71 11.18 9.00 -8.47
N SER A 72 11.56 9.74 -9.51
CA SER A 72 12.88 9.65 -10.12
C SER A 72 13.97 10.29 -9.26
N GLN A 73 13.62 11.31 -8.46
CA GLN A 73 14.55 12.10 -7.66
C GLN A 73 14.98 11.40 -6.36
N ASP A 74 14.15 10.54 -5.79
CA ASP A 74 14.43 9.85 -4.53
C ASP A 74 14.69 8.34 -4.74
N PRO A 75 15.91 7.85 -4.47
CA PRO A 75 16.25 6.43 -4.56
C PRO A 75 15.31 5.50 -3.78
N ALA A 76 14.75 5.94 -2.66
CA ALA A 76 13.79 5.15 -1.87
C ALA A 76 12.51 4.83 -2.67
N HIS A 77 12.17 5.67 -3.65
CA HIS A 77 10.96 5.58 -4.46
C HIS A 77 11.20 5.01 -5.87
N HIS A 78 12.44 4.68 -6.25
CA HIS A 78 12.77 4.15 -7.58
C HIS A 78 12.00 2.86 -7.93
N HIS A 79 11.67 2.03 -6.94
CA HIS A 79 10.82 0.86 -7.16
C HIS A 79 9.42 1.22 -7.67
N ARG A 80 8.84 2.34 -7.19
CA ARG A 80 7.54 2.85 -7.63
C ARG A 80 7.64 3.43 -9.03
N PHE A 81 8.73 4.15 -9.31
CA PHE A 81 9.04 4.66 -10.64
C PHE A 81 9.07 3.53 -11.69
N VAL A 82 9.86 2.49 -11.46
CA VAL A 82 10.00 1.34 -12.37
C VAL A 82 8.68 0.60 -12.54
N ASN A 83 7.89 0.45 -11.48
CA ASN A 83 6.57 -0.16 -11.59
C ASN A 83 5.61 0.66 -12.45
N MET A 84 5.73 1.99 -12.42
CA MET A 84 4.84 2.90 -13.15
C MET A 84 5.21 3.02 -14.63
N LEU A 85 6.49 3.27 -14.95
CA LEU A 85 6.92 3.55 -16.33
C LEU A 85 7.67 2.39 -17.00
N ARG A 86 7.98 1.32 -16.26
CA ARG A 86 8.72 0.13 -16.76
C ARG A 86 10.11 0.43 -17.33
N VAL A 87 10.65 1.60 -17.01
CA VAL A 87 12.01 2.04 -17.36
C VAL A 87 12.75 2.50 -16.11
N SER A 88 14.08 2.61 -16.18
CA SER A 88 14.86 3.14 -15.07
C SER A 88 14.74 4.67 -14.98
N PRO A 89 14.90 5.27 -13.78
CA PRO A 89 14.92 6.72 -13.63
C PRO A 89 15.96 7.40 -14.54
N LEU A 90 17.12 6.77 -14.72
CA LEU A 90 18.17 7.29 -15.59
C LEU A 90 17.71 7.45 -17.04
N VAL A 91 17.07 6.41 -17.61
CA VAL A 91 16.57 6.45 -18.99
C VAL A 91 15.54 7.57 -19.16
N PHE A 92 14.66 7.74 -18.18
CA PHE A 92 13.67 8.81 -18.19
C PHE A 92 14.30 10.21 -18.14
N LEU A 93 15.28 10.43 -17.28
CA LEU A 93 16.02 11.70 -17.22
C LEU A 93 16.76 11.98 -18.52
N THR A 94 17.39 10.97 -19.12
CA THR A 94 18.05 11.13 -20.43
C THR A 94 17.07 11.50 -21.53
N VAL A 95 15.87 10.89 -21.56
CA VAL A 95 14.85 11.27 -22.54
C VAL A 95 14.38 12.70 -22.33
N LEU A 96 14.19 13.13 -21.07
CA LEU A 96 13.80 14.51 -20.76
C LEU A 96 14.86 15.52 -21.22
N ASP A 97 16.14 15.27 -20.93
CA ASP A 97 17.27 16.09 -21.38
C ASP A 97 17.33 16.21 -22.92
N LEU A 98 17.05 15.10 -23.63
CA LEU A 98 17.04 15.09 -25.10
C LEU A 98 15.87 15.86 -25.73
N ILE A 99 14.76 16.05 -25.01
CA ILE A 99 13.55 16.71 -25.55
C ILE A 99 13.31 18.10 -24.98
N GLU A 100 14.04 18.52 -23.94
CA GLU A 100 13.84 19.79 -23.22
C GLU A 100 13.90 21.01 -24.16
N ASP A 101 14.87 21.02 -25.08
CA ASP A 101 15.08 22.13 -26.03
C ASP A 101 14.35 21.96 -27.37
N HIS A 102 13.56 20.90 -27.52
CA HIS A 102 12.95 20.57 -28.80
C HIS A 102 11.59 21.28 -28.96
N ASP A 103 11.47 22.11 -30.01
CA ASP A 103 10.33 23.01 -30.23
C ASP A 103 8.95 22.33 -30.29
N VAL A 104 8.90 21.03 -30.65
CA VAL A 104 7.66 20.24 -30.64
C VAL A 104 7.14 19.96 -29.23
N PHE A 105 8.01 19.90 -28.22
CA PHE A 105 7.65 19.64 -26.83
C PHE A 105 7.55 20.93 -26.00
N ARG A 106 7.82 22.08 -26.60
CA ARG A 106 7.53 23.38 -26.00
C ARG A 106 6.02 23.59 -26.02
N ASN A 107 5.45 23.73 -24.84
CA ASN A 107 4.06 24.12 -24.70
C ASN A 107 3.95 25.59 -25.11
N ASN A 108 3.71 25.85 -26.40
CA ASN A 108 3.37 27.18 -26.87
C ASN A 108 2.09 27.57 -26.13
N MET A 109 2.25 28.47 -25.16
CA MET A 109 1.21 29.06 -24.33
C MET A 109 -0.16 28.98 -25.00
N ASN A 110 -1.14 28.38 -24.31
CA ASN A 110 -2.56 28.49 -24.60
C ASN A 110 -2.86 29.91 -25.10
N LEU A 111 -2.95 30.11 -26.42
CA LEU A 111 -3.77 31.17 -26.98
C LEU A 111 -5.18 30.76 -26.62
N GLY A 112 -5.62 31.15 -25.42
CA GLY A 112 -7.02 31.16 -25.07
C GLY A 112 -7.74 31.84 -26.22
N GLN A 113 -8.56 31.08 -26.94
CA GLN A 113 -9.39 31.61 -28.00
C GLN A 113 -10.29 32.65 -27.34
N ILE A 114 -10.07 33.92 -27.70
CA ILE A 114 -10.96 35.05 -27.41
C ILE A 114 -12.25 34.85 -28.21
#